data_AF-A0A3B8JWQ3-F1
#
_entry.id   AF-A0A3B8JWQ3-F1
#
_cell.length_a   1.000
_cell.length_b   1.000
_cell.length_c   1.000
_cell.angle_alpha   90.00
_cell.angle_beta   90.00
_cell.angle_gamma   90.00
#
_symmetry.space_group_name_H-M   'P 1'
#
loop_
_entity.id
_entity.type
_entity.pdbx_description
1 polymer ?
#
loop_
_entity_poly.entity_id
_entity_poly.type
_entity_poly.pdbx_seq_one_letter_code
_entity_poly.pdbx_strand_id
1 'polypeptide(L)' 'MEIMTVKKTVNNYNAPILYKAFAVLNEIAAEPQKLGISDLARKLNMSKGTVHGIVQAFLELGVIT' A
#
# COMPACT_ATOMS: atom_id res chain seq x y z
N MET A 1 2.78 -31.01 28.46
CA MET A 1 1.84 -30.78 27.37
C MET A 1 1.35 -29.35 27.51
N GLU A 2 1.96 -28.44 26.78
CA GLU A 2 1.69 -27.00 26.90
C GLU A 2 0.50 -26.66 25.99
N ILE A 3 -0.59 -26.19 26.59
CA ILE A 3 -1.78 -25.74 25.86
C ILE A 3 -1.49 -24.35 25.28
N MET A 4 -1.12 -24.31 24.00
CA MET A 4 -1.03 -23.05 23.26
C MET A 4 -2.45 -22.51 23.05
N THR A 5 -2.86 -21.55 23.89
CA THR A 5 -4.09 -20.80 23.68
C THR A 5 -3.98 -20.02 22.38
N VAL A 6 -4.73 -20.44 21.36
CA VAL A 6 -4.84 -19.72 20.08
C VAL A 6 -5.27 -18.29 20.38
N LYS A 7 -4.34 -17.35 20.17
CA LYS A 7 -4.58 -15.91 20.32
C LYS A 7 -5.71 -15.55 19.35
N LYS A 8 -6.88 -15.16 19.87
CA LYS A 8 -8.06 -14.75 19.09
C LYS A 8 -7.62 -13.73 18.03
N THR A 9 -7.47 -14.16 16.78
CA THR A 9 -7.18 -13.26 15.67
C THR A 9 -8.38 -12.36 15.50
N VAL A 10 -8.13 -11.06 15.53
CA VAL A 10 -9.13 -10.01 15.32
C VAL A 10 -9.60 -10.09 13.87
N ASN A 11 -10.55 -10.97 13.58
CA ASN A 11 -11.08 -11.26 12.24
C ASN A 11 -11.88 -10.11 11.60
N ASN A 12 -11.85 -8.90 12.18
CA ASN A 12 -12.58 -7.73 11.68
C ASN A 12 -11.68 -6.52 11.35
N TYR A 13 -10.35 -6.65 11.41
CA TYR A 13 -9.48 -5.58 10.93
C TYR A 13 -9.42 -5.59 9.40
N ASN A 14 -10.36 -4.88 8.77
CA ASN A 14 -10.33 -4.63 7.33
C ASN A 14 -9.75 -3.23 7.09
N ALA A 15 -8.49 -3.19 6.65
CA ALA A 15 -7.84 -1.95 6.22
C ALA A 15 -7.45 -2.04 4.73
N PRO A 16 -8.42 -1.87 3.81
CA PRO A 16 -8.18 -1.93 2.37
C PRO A 16 -7.05 -1.00 1.91
N ILE A 17 -6.86 0.11 2.64
CA ILE A 17 -5.82 1.10 2.34
C ILE A 17 -4.41 0.53 2.47
N LEU A 18 -4.15 -0.44 3.36
CA LEU A 18 -2.83 -1.04 3.49
C LEU A 18 -2.47 -1.82 2.22
N TYR A 19 -3.38 -2.66 1.74
CA TYR A 19 -3.19 -3.39 0.48
C TYR A 19 -2.95 -2.44 -0.70
N LYS A 20 -3.68 -1.31 -0.74
CA LYS A 20 -3.47 -0.29 -1.78
C LYS A 20 -2.09 0.36 -1.68
N ALA A 21 -1.66 0.71 -0.47
CA ALA A 21 -0.36 1.31 -0.24
C ALA A 21 0.78 0.37 -0.66
N PHE A 22 0.72 -0.91 -0.26
CA PHE A 22 1.70 -1.91 -0.68
C PHE A 22 1.69 -2.16 -2.19
N ALA A 23 0.52 -2.14 -2.83
CA ALA A 23 0.46 -2.25 -4.29
C ALA A 23 1.17 -1.08 -4.97
N VAL A 24 0.95 0.16 -4.51
CA VAL A 24 1.67 1.35 -5.01
C VAL A 24 3.18 1.21 -4.80
N LEU A 25 3.61 0.78 -3.62
CA LEU A 25 5.02 0.61 -3.31
C LEU A 25 5.69 -0.46 -4.20
N ASN A 26 5.00 -1.58 -4.42
CA ASN A 26 5.48 -2.64 -5.30
C ASN A 26 5.66 -2.16 -6.74
N GLU A 27 4.72 -1.36 -7.26
CA GLU A 27 4.83 -0.79 -8.61
C GLU A 27 6.00 0.18 -8.73
N ILE A 28 6.23 1.01 -7.71
CA ILE A 28 7.38 1.92 -7.67
C ILE A 28 8.70 1.13 -7.62
N ALA A 29 8.76 0.05 -6.83
CA ALA A 29 9.95 -0.77 -6.68
C ALA A 29 10.27 -1.64 -7.92
N ALA A 30 9.23 -2.05 -8.66
CA ALA A 30 9.38 -2.93 -9.82
C ALA A 30 9.80 -2.19 -11.11
N GLU A 31 9.55 -0.88 -11.20
CA GLU A 31 9.75 -0.13 -12.44
C GLU A 31 11.04 0.71 -12.40
N PRO A 32 12.02 0.48 -13.30
CA PRO A 32 13.24 1.30 -13.38
C PRO A 32 12.98 2.76 -13.79
N GLN A 33 11.82 3.02 -14.39
CA GLN A 33 11.39 4.32 -14.87
C GLN A 33 10.44 4.96 -13.87
N LYS A 34 10.56 6.27 -13.65
CA LYS A 34 9.69 7.00 -12.72
C LYS A 34 8.23 6.94 -13.20
N LEU A 35 7.39 6.20 -12.48
CA LEU A 35 5.94 6.18 -12.70
C LEU A 35 5.30 7.45 -12.12
N GLY A 36 4.52 8.16 -12.93
CA GLY A 36 3.71 9.28 -12.47
C GLY A 36 2.43 8.83 -11.75
N ILE A 37 1.81 9.74 -11.00
CA ILE A 37 0.52 9.48 -10.31
C ILE A 37 -0.56 8.95 -11.26
N SER A 38 -0.63 9.49 -12.49
CA SER A 38 -1.62 9.05 -13.48
C SER A 38 -1.32 7.66 -14.03
N ASP A 39 -0.05 7.25 -14.12
CA ASP A 39 0.36 5.92 -14.57
C ASP A 39 -0.02 4.88 -13.52
N LEU A 40 0.36 5.12 -12.26
CA LEU A 40 0.01 4.29 -11.12
C LEU A 40 -1.51 4.14 -10.97
N ALA A 41 -2.26 5.24 -11.10
CA ALA A 41 -3.72 5.21 -11.02
C ALA A 41 -4.36 4.30 -12.08
N ARG A 42 -3.89 4.38 -13.34
CA ARG A 42 -4.36 3.50 -14.42
C ARG A 42 -3.97 2.05 -14.18
N LYS A 43 -2.69 1.80 -13.86
CA LYS A 43 -2.14 0.44 -13.71
C LYS A 43 -2.80 -0.33 -12.56
N LEU A 44 -3.05 0.36 -11.45
CA LEU A 44 -3.64 -0.22 -10.25
C LEU A 44 -5.17 -0.11 -10.17
N ASN A 45 -5.81 0.47 -11.19
CA ASN A 45 -7.26 0.75 -11.20
C ASN A 45 -7.73 1.51 -9.94
N MET A 46 -6.99 2.56 -9.58
CA MET A 46 -7.27 3.41 -8.41
C MET A 46 -7.57 4.84 -8.85
N SER A 47 -8.35 5.58 -8.05
CA SER A 47 -8.53 7.01 -8.31
C SER A 47 -7.21 7.76 -8.14
N LYS A 48 -6.99 8.81 -8.95
CA LYS A 48 -5.78 9.65 -8.85
C LYS A 48 -5.61 10.24 -7.45
N GLY A 49 -6.70 10.63 -6.79
CA GLY A 49 -6.67 11.13 -5.41
C GLY A 49 -6.18 10.09 -4.40
N THR A 50 -6.55 8.82 -4.57
CA THR A 50 -6.07 7.72 -3.70
C THR A 50 -4.57 7.52 -3.87
N VAL A 51 -4.10 7.43 -5.11
CA VAL A 51 -2.67 7.26 -5.41
C VAL A 51 -1.87 8.46 -4.91
N HIS A 52 -2.35 9.67 -5.16
CA HIS A 52 -1.73 10.89 -4.67
C HIS A 52 -1.58 10.88 -3.15
N GLY A 53 -2.65 10.56 -2.41
CA GLY A 53 -2.59 10.49 -0.94
C GLY A 53 -1.58 9.45 -0.42
N ILE A 54 -1.54 8.28 -1.03
CA ILE A 54 -0.56 7.23 -0.68
C ILE A 54 0.86 7.69 -0.97
N VAL A 55 1.12 8.24 -2.16
CA VAL A 55 2.45 8.70 -2.57
C VAL A 55 2.93 9.86 -1.69
N GLN A 56 2.06 10.82 -1.37
CA GLN A 56 2.39 11.89 -0.43
C GLN A 56 2.75 11.35 0.95
N ALA A 57 1.97 10.41 1.49
CA ALA A 57 2.29 9.78 2.76
C ALA A 57 3.66 9.05 2.71
N PHE A 58 4.00 8.39 1.61
CA PHE A 58 5.32 7.77 1.45
C PHE A 58 6.46 8.78 1.39
N LEU A 59 6.27 9.92 0.72
CA LEU A 59 7.26 11.00 0.68
C LEU A 59 7.46 11.63 2.08
N GLU A 60 6.37 11.91 2.79
CA GLU A 60 6.40 12.47 4.15
C GLU A 60 7.08 11.52 5.15
N LEU A 61 6.86 10.21 4.99
CA LEU A 61 7.47 9.17 5.82
C LEU A 61 8.89 8.80 5.37
N GLY A 62 9.40 9.36 4.27
CA GLY A 62 10.72 9.03 3.71
C GLY A 62 10.84 7.61 3.16
N VAL A 63 9.72 6.97 2.84
CA VAL A 63 9.67 5.63 2.23
C VAL A 63 10.13 5.66 0.77
N ILE A 64 9.86 6.76 0.07
CA ILE A 64 10.30 7.05 -1.30
C ILE A 64 10.80 8.48 -1.40
N THR A 65 11.53 8.82 -2.48
CA THR A 65 12.15 10.14 -2.72
C THR A 65 11.95 10.64 -4.14
#